data_AF-A0A5K3FH15-F1
#
_entry.id   AF-A0A5K3FH15-F1
#
_cell.length_a   1.000
_cell.length_b   1.000
_cell.length_c   1.000
_cell.angle_alpha   90.00
_cell.angle_beta   90.00
_cell.angle_gamma   90.00
#
_symmetry.space_group_name_H-M   'P 1'
#
loop_
_entity.id
_entity.type
_entity.pdbx_description
1 polymer ?
#
loop_
_entity_poly.entity_id
_entity_poly.type
_entity_poly.pdbx_seq_one_letter_code
_entity_poly.pdbx_strand_id
1 'polypeptide(L)'
;MSTKLYEPVYDINALRERLEHYLEAMNLDNRKVPLRMVLFNEAIEHVVRACRALRSDRGNILMVGSGGCGKGTILRLSAYVCEYQVFTINTSSVYGVSNLLEDIKTMYRKAGAGGKGIVFL
;
A
#
# COMPACT_ATOMS: atom_id res chain seq x y z
N MET A 1 1.33 20.84 0.32
CA MET A 1 1.79 19.51 0.78
C MET A 1 3.30 19.51 0.74
N SER A 2 3.98 19.16 1.82
CA SER A 2 5.44 19.07 1.83
C SER A 2 5.86 17.87 0.97
N THR A 3 6.62 18.11 -0.09
CA THR A 3 7.11 17.06 -0.99
C THR A 3 8.08 16.15 -0.23
N LYS A 4 7.69 14.90 0.02
CA LYS A 4 8.59 13.88 0.59
C LYS A 4 9.61 13.49 -0.48
N LEU A 5 10.81 14.04 -0.40
CA LEU A 5 11.93 13.68 -1.27
C LEU A 5 12.39 12.24 -0.99
N TYR A 6 12.81 11.54 -2.04
CA TYR A 6 13.42 10.22 -1.91
C TYR A 6 14.88 10.40 -1.49
N GLU A 7 15.29 9.75 -0.41
CA GLU A 7 16.62 9.86 0.17
C GLU A 7 17.19 8.46 0.47
N PRO A 8 18.51 8.28 0.37
CA PRO A 8 19.15 7.04 0.78
C PRO A 8 19.00 6.82 2.30
N VAL A 9 18.81 5.55 2.67
CA VAL A 9 18.78 5.12 4.07
C VAL A 9 20.11 4.45 4.38
N TYR A 10 20.80 4.94 5.41
CA TYR A 10 22.10 4.40 5.84
C TYR A 10 22.02 3.54 7.09
N ASP A 11 20.92 3.64 7.86
CA ASP A 11 20.68 2.84 9.05
C ASP A 11 19.33 2.11 8.93
N ILE A 12 19.41 0.78 8.81
CA ILE A 12 18.24 -0.08 8.70
C ILE A 12 17.44 -0.15 10.00
N ASN A 13 18.08 0.05 11.16
CA ASN A 13 17.40 0.02 12.45
C ASN A 13 16.52 1.26 12.62
N ALA A 14 17.05 2.44 12.29
CA ALA A 14 16.25 3.67 12.23
C ALA A 14 15.07 3.56 11.26
N LEU A 15 15.26 2.89 10.11
CA LEU A 15 14.16 2.63 9.17
C LEU A 15 13.13 1.66 9.75
N ARG A 16 13.57 0.61 10.46
CA ARG A 16 12.68 -0.35 11.12
C ARG A 16 11.78 0.36 12.13
N GLU A 17 12.34 1.13 13.06
CA GLU A 17 11.57 1.88 14.07
C GLU A 17 10.54 2.79 13.42
N ARG A 18 10.92 3.46 12.32
CA ARG A 18 10.00 4.32 11.58
C ARG A 18 8.87 3.54 10.91
N LEU A 19 9.15 2.38 10.33
CA LEU A 19 8.14 1.51 9.74
C LEU A 19 7.23 0.86 10.78
N GLU A 20 7.75 0.54 11.97
CA GLU A 20 6.96 0.07 13.11
C GLU A 20 5.97 1.15 13.55
N HIS A 21 6.41 2.40 13.65
CA HIS A 21 5.53 3.53 13.94
C HIS A 21 4.42 3.69 12.88
N TYR A 22 4.74 3.56 11.59
CA TYR A 22 3.73 3.59 10.53
C TYR A 22 2.74 2.42 10.63
N LEU A 23 3.21 1.22 10.97
CA LEU A 23 2.37 0.04 11.14
C LEU A 23 1.41 0.22 12.33
N GLU A 24 1.89 0.77 13.44
CA GLU A 24 1.07 1.11 14.61
C GLU A 24 0.02 2.17 14.26
N ALA A 25 0.41 3.25 13.60
CA ALA A 25 -0.50 4.31 13.18
C ALA A 25 -1.59 3.77 12.23
N MET A 26 -1.22 2.94 11.26
CA MET A 26 -2.17 2.27 10.36
C MET A 26 -3.18 1.42 11.12
N ASN A 27 -2.74 0.69 12.15
CA ASN A 27 -3.58 -0.15 12.99
C ASN A 27 -4.52 0.66 13.89
N LEU A 28 -4.07 1.82 14.38
CA LEU A 28 -4.89 2.75 15.14
C LEU A 28 -6.00 3.37 14.28
N ASP A 29 -5.67 3.73 13.04
CA ASP A 29 -6.63 4.28 12.07
C ASP A 29 -7.66 3.21 11.63
N ASN A 30 -7.24 1.95 11.51
CA ASN A 30 -8.06 0.85 11.00
C ASN A 30 -8.30 -0.27 12.03
N ARG A 31 -8.88 0.08 13.18
CA ARG A 31 -9.08 -0.84 14.32
C ARG A 31 -9.86 -2.13 13.99
N LYS A 32 -10.69 -2.13 12.95
CA LYS A 32 -11.52 -3.28 12.57
C LYS A 32 -10.71 -4.43 11.98
N VAL A 33 -9.59 -4.15 11.31
CA VAL A 33 -8.77 -5.15 10.61
C VAL A 33 -7.29 -4.78 10.80
N PRO A 34 -6.71 -5.05 11.99
CA PRO A 34 -5.32 -4.73 12.25
C PRO A 34 -4.40 -5.59 11.38
N LEU A 35 -3.41 -4.95 10.78
CA LEU A 35 -2.34 -5.58 10.02
C LEU A 35 -1.29 -6.12 11.00
N ARG A 36 -1.08 -7.44 11.00
CA ARG A 36 -0.01 -8.09 11.77
C ARG A 36 1.15 -8.40 10.84
N MET A 37 2.27 -7.72 11.04
CA MET A 37 3.49 -7.87 10.25
C MET A 37 4.71 -7.78 11.15
N VAL A 38 5.70 -8.64 10.94
CA VAL A 38 7.02 -8.54 11.59
C VAL A 38 7.98 -7.90 10.58
N LEU A 39 8.69 -6.85 11.00
CA LEU A 39 9.61 -6.07 10.14
C LEU A 39 11.06 -6.57 10.23
N PHE A 40 11.28 -7.79 9.74
CA PHE A 40 12.63 -8.31 9.49
C PHE A 40 13.23 -7.66 8.22
N ASN A 41 14.54 -7.80 8.01
CA ASN A 41 15.29 -7.04 7.00
C ASN A 41 14.70 -7.17 5.59
N GLU A 42 14.38 -8.38 5.16
CA GLU A 42 13.83 -8.63 3.83
C GLU A 42 12.45 -7.99 3.70
N ALA A 43 11.60 -8.06 4.72
CA ALA A 43 10.31 -7.38 4.72
C ALA A 43 10.47 -5.85 4.56
N ILE A 44 11.43 -5.25 5.27
CA ILE A 44 11.77 -3.83 5.16
C ILE A 44 12.21 -3.49 3.73
N GLU A 45 13.10 -4.28 3.13
CA GLU A 45 13.55 -4.08 1.76
C GLU A 45 12.39 -4.13 0.74
N HIS A 46 11.45 -5.06 0.92
CA HIS A 46 10.28 -5.15 0.05
C HIS A 46 9.36 -3.94 0.21
N VAL A 47 9.18 -3.42 1.42
CA VAL A 47 8.44 -2.16 1.66
C VAL A 47 9.13 -0.99 0.98
N VAL A 48 10.46 -0.89 1.06
CA VAL A 48 11.23 0.18 0.38
C VAL A 48 11.06 0.11 -1.14
N ARG A 49 11.21 -1.09 -1.73
CA ARG A 49 11.00 -1.30 -3.18
C ARG A 49 9.57 -0.94 -3.58
N ALA A 50 8.59 -1.30 -2.76
CA ALA A 50 7.20 -0.98 -2.99
C ALA A 50 6.93 0.53 -2.94
N CYS A 51 7.38 1.22 -1.89
CA CYS A 51 7.28 2.67 -1.78
C CYS A 51 7.91 3.39 -2.97
N ARG A 52 9.09 2.95 -3.42
CA ARG A 52 9.77 3.54 -4.58
C ARG A 52 8.94 3.44 -5.86
N ALA A 53 8.39 2.26 -6.13
CA ALA A 53 7.59 2.07 -7.33
C ALA A 53 6.22 2.76 -7.23
N LEU A 54 5.58 2.78 -6.06
CA LEU A 54 4.31 3.53 -5.86
C LEU A 54 4.47 5.04 -6.11
N ARG A 55 5.59 5.63 -5.69
CA ARG A 55 5.87 7.07 -5.88
C ARG A 55 6.38 7.43 -7.28
N SER A 56 6.63 6.45 -8.14
CA SER A 56 7.01 6.72 -9.52
C SER A 56 5.77 7.10 -10.32
N ASP A 57 5.92 8.03 -11.27
CA ASP A 57 4.82 8.41 -12.16
C ASP A 57 4.27 7.17 -12.88
N ARG A 58 2.97 6.91 -12.70
CA ARG A 58 2.27 5.75 -13.27
C ARG A 58 2.91 4.40 -12.87
N GLY A 59 3.47 4.33 -11.67
CA GLY A 59 4.17 3.16 -11.16
C GLY A 59 3.29 1.92 -10.98
N ASN A 60 3.83 0.76 -11.33
CA ASN A 60 3.19 -0.55 -11.19
C ASN A 60 4.16 -1.56 -10.57
N ILE A 61 3.64 -2.54 -9.83
CA ILE A 61 4.45 -3.56 -9.15
C ILE A 61 3.76 -4.92 -9.27
N LEU A 62 4.52 -5.93 -9.68
CA LEU A 62 4.12 -7.32 -9.60
C LEU A 62 4.87 -8.01 -8.45
N MET A 63 4.15 -8.43 -7.42
CA MET A 63 4.71 -9.19 -6.29
C MET A 63 4.54 -10.69 -6.55
N VAL A 64 5.64 -11.42 -6.70
CA VAL A 64 5.65 -12.86 -6.95
C VAL A 64 6.10 -13.62 -5.71
N GLY A 65 5.44 -14.74 -5.39
CA GLY A 65 5.79 -15.61 -4.27
C GLY A 65 4.63 -16.52 -3.88
N SER A 66 4.91 -17.52 -3.04
CA SER A 66 3.90 -18.46 -2.52
C SER A 66 2.77 -17.76 -1.74
N GLY A 67 1.64 -18.43 -1.55
CA GLY A 67 0.58 -17.95 -0.67
C GLY A 67 1.09 -17.74 0.76
N GLY A 68 0.60 -16.72 1.46
CA GLY A 68 0.96 -16.47 2.86
C GLY A 68 2.25 -15.69 3.13
N CYS A 69 3.08 -15.39 2.12
CA CYS A 69 4.32 -14.61 2.31
C CYS A 69 4.13 -13.09 2.53
N GLY A 70 2.91 -12.62 2.79
CA GLY A 70 2.67 -11.22 3.18
C GLY A 70 2.69 -10.19 2.04
N LYS A 71 2.62 -10.59 0.77
CA LYS A 71 2.61 -9.65 -0.38
C LYS A 71 1.57 -8.52 -0.26
N GLY A 72 0.32 -8.87 0.06
CA GLY A 72 -0.74 -7.90 0.27
C GLY A 72 -0.51 -7.01 1.50
N THR A 73 0.07 -7.57 2.55
CA THR A 73 0.45 -6.86 3.78
C THR A 73 1.51 -5.80 3.50
N ILE A 74 2.57 -6.17 2.76
CA ILE A 74 3.64 -5.25 2.33
C ILE A 74 3.07 -4.10 1.50
N LEU A 75 2.21 -4.40 0.50
CA LEU A 75 1.61 -3.37 -0.35
C LEU A 75 0.72 -2.41 0.44
N ARG A 76 -0.06 -2.92 1.41
CA ARG A 76 -0.92 -2.08 2.26
C ARG A 76 -0.11 -1.14 3.16
N LEU A 77 0.95 -1.64 3.81
CA LEU A 77 1.86 -0.79 4.59
C LEU A 77 2.56 0.24 3.71
N SER A 78 3.04 -0.16 2.53
CA SER A 78 3.73 0.74 1.60
C SER A 78 2.80 1.86 1.07
N ALA A 79 1.55 1.53 0.78
CA ALA A 79 0.54 2.52 0.41
C ALA A 79 0.28 3.50 1.55
N TYR A 80 0.18 3.01 2.81
CA TYR A 80 0.02 3.86 3.98
C TYR A 80 1.20 4.83 4.18
N VAL A 81 2.44 4.34 4.06
CA VAL A 81 3.67 5.16 4.12
C VAL A 81 3.70 6.23 3.00
N CYS A 82 3.13 5.93 1.85
CA CYS A 82 3.00 6.84 0.71
C CYS A 82 1.75 7.73 0.78
N GLU A 83 0.93 7.62 1.83
CA GLU A 83 -0.34 8.34 1.99
C GLU A 83 -1.35 8.06 0.86
N TYR A 84 -1.29 6.86 0.28
CA TYR A 84 -2.20 6.42 -0.78
C TYR A 84 -3.30 5.54 -0.21
N GLN A 85 -4.51 5.70 -0.72
CA GLN A 85 -5.64 4.85 -0.37
C GLN A 85 -5.56 3.53 -1.13
N VAL A 86 -5.74 2.41 -0.44
CA VAL A 86 -5.83 1.10 -1.10
C VAL A 86 -7.26 0.87 -1.57
N PHE A 87 -7.42 0.55 -2.85
CA PHE A 87 -8.67 0.12 -3.45
C PHE A 87 -8.55 -1.36 -3.81
N THR A 88 -9.36 -2.22 -3.20
CA THR A 88 -9.40 -3.66 -3.47
C THR A 88 -10.79 -4.04 -3.93
N ILE A 89 -10.88 -4.87 -4.97
CA ILE A 89 -12.15 -5.43 -5.42
C ILE A 89 -12.53 -6.61 -4.52
N ASN A 90 -13.74 -6.58 -3.98
CA ASN A 90 -14.32 -7.71 -3.25
C ASN A 90 -15.21 -8.51 -4.19
N THR A 91 -14.69 -9.65 -4.67
CA THR A 91 -15.42 -10.53 -5.57
C THR A 91 -16.43 -11.41 -4.81
N SER A 92 -17.56 -11.72 -5.45
CA SER A 92 -18.54 -12.70 -5.00
C SER A 92 -18.96 -13.58 -6.19
N SER A 93 -19.76 -14.62 -5.95
CA SER A 93 -20.25 -15.51 -7.03
C SER A 93 -21.09 -14.79 -8.08
N VAL A 94 -21.66 -13.64 -7.76
CA VAL A 94 -22.49 -12.82 -8.66
C VAL A 94 -21.73 -11.61 -9.22
N TYR A 95 -20.44 -11.46 -8.89
CA TYR A 95 -19.64 -10.33 -9.35
C TYR A 95 -19.31 -10.46 -10.84
N GLY A 96 -19.76 -9.49 -11.63
CA GLY A 96 -19.57 -9.46 -13.07
C GLY A 96 -18.94 -8.17 -13.59
N VAL A 97 -18.84 -8.07 -14.92
CA VAL A 97 -18.23 -6.93 -15.62
C VAL A 97 -18.89 -5.60 -15.24
N SER A 98 -20.22 -5.57 -15.09
CA SER A 98 -20.93 -4.35 -14.68
C SER A 98 -20.51 -3.86 -13.29
N ASN A 99 -20.26 -4.78 -12.34
CA ASN A 99 -19.78 -4.41 -11.01
C ASN A 99 -18.35 -3.85 -11.07
N LEU A 100 -17.47 -4.49 -11.85
CA LEU A 100 -16.11 -4.02 -12.09
C LEU A 100 -16.08 -2.60 -12.65
N LEU A 101 -16.92 -2.30 -13.64
CA LEU A 101 -16.98 -0.97 -14.22
C LEU A 101 -17.45 0.08 -13.20
N GLU A 102 -18.39 -0.24 -12.32
CA GLU A 102 -18.83 0.67 -11.25
C GLU A 102 -17.76 0.88 -10.17
N ASP A 103 -17.03 -0.17 -9.80
CA ASP A 103 -15.88 -0.08 -8.87
C ASP A 103 -14.78 0.80 -9.46
N ILE A 104 -14.42 0.59 -10.73
CA ILE A 104 -13.43 1.39 -11.46
C ILE A 104 -13.88 2.85 -11.57
N LYS A 105 -15.14 3.13 -11.90
CA LYS A 105 -15.68 4.51 -11.91
C LYS A 105 -15.54 5.17 -10.55
N THR A 106 -15.86 4.44 -9.47
CA THR A 106 -15.72 4.93 -8.10
C THR A 106 -14.27 5.24 -7.76
N MET A 107 -13.35 4.36 -8.14
CA MET A 107 -11.91 4.58 -7.98
C MET A 107 -11.45 5.83 -8.74
N TYR A 108 -11.80 5.98 -10.03
CA TYR A 108 -11.41 7.13 -10.84
C TYR A 108 -11.98 8.45 -10.31
N ARG A 109 -13.19 8.47 -9.75
CA ARG A 109 -13.73 9.67 -9.09
C ARG A 109 -12.89 10.08 -7.89
N LYS A 110 -12.46 9.12 -7.06
CA LYS A 110 -11.58 9.39 -5.90
C LYS A 110 -10.19 9.88 -6.34
N ALA A 111 -9.60 9.24 -7.35
CA ALA A 111 -8.27 9.61 -7.84
C ALA A 111 -8.27 10.94 -8.61
N GLY A 112 -9.18 11.08 -9.58
CA GLY A 112 -9.28 12.24 -10.46
C GLY A 112 -9.91 13.45 -9.76
N ALA A 113 -11.20 13.38 -9.46
CA ALA A 113 -11.92 14.51 -8.88
C ALA A 113 -11.50 14.81 -7.43
N GLY A 114 -11.16 13.78 -6.66
CA GLY A 114 -10.70 13.93 -5.28
C GLY A 114 -9.20 14.23 -5.13
N GLY A 115 -8.40 14.10 -6.20
CA GLY A 115 -6.96 14.31 -6.17
C GLY A 115 -6.20 13.40 -5.19
N LYS A 116 -6.77 12.25 -4.80
CA LYS A 116 -6.16 11.33 -3.83
C LYS A 116 -5.30 10.31 -4.55
N GLY A 117 -4.09 10.05 -4.02
CA GLY A 117 -3.29 8.91 -4.46
C GLY A 117 -4.00 7.60 -4.15
N ILE A 118 -4.07 6.69 -5.13
CA ILE A 118 -4.73 5.39 -5.00
C ILE A 118 -3.79 4.28 -5.45
N VAL A 119 -3.74 3.19 -4.68
CA VAL A 119 -3.17 1.90 -5.08
C VAL A 119 -4.31 0.94 -5.35
N PHE A 120 -4.42 0.45 -6.58
CA PHE A 120 -5.34 -0.61 -6.95
C PHE A 120 -4.68 -1.97 -6.66
N LEU A 121 -5.34 -2.80 -5.84
CA LEU A 121 -4.86 -4.12 -5.40
C LEU A 121 -5.86 -5.23 -5.76
#